data_AF-A0AAV9Z3G4-F1
#
_entry.id   AF-A0AAV9Z3G4-F1
#
_cell.length_a   1.000
_cell.length_b   1.000
_cell.length_c   1.000
_cell.angle_alpha   90.00
_cell.angle_beta   90.00
_cell.angle_gamma   90.00
#
_symmetry.space_group_name_H-M   'P 1'
#
loop_
_entity.id
_entity.type
_entity.pdbx_description
1 polymer ?
#
loop_
_entity_poly.entity_id
_entity_poly.type
_entity_poly.pdbx_seq_one_letter_code
_entity_poly.pdbx_strand_id
1 'polypeptide(L)'
;WTLPPSNHGLYHTTLDVRQSPWVLTHVYQKWRTVSISNPSLWSTIAISYLPCDKGCCGPLPSASVAMAEQHVARAQNLRVHFAGSEIQDSQSLQVQILRCLIQYAARWNELFVHLTVR
;
A
#
# COMPACT_ATOMS: atom_id res chain seq x y z
N TRP A 1 3.85 1.94 -19.22
CA TRP A 1 3.53 1.03 -18.10
C TRP A 1 2.09 0.61 -18.23
N THR A 2 1.84 -0.69 -18.41
CA THR A 2 0.52 -1.31 -18.50
C THR A 2 0.07 -1.74 -17.10
N LEU A 3 -1.18 -1.44 -16.73
CA LEU A 3 -1.76 -1.94 -15.49
C LEU A 3 -1.95 -3.48 -15.61
N PRO A 4 -1.61 -4.25 -14.57
CA PRO A 4 -1.87 -5.69 -14.57
C PRO A 4 -3.38 -5.96 -14.62
N PRO A 5 -3.80 -7.10 -15.21
CA PRO A 5 -5.21 -7.41 -15.44
C PRO A 5 -6.05 -7.52 -14.15
N SER A 6 -7.30 -7.10 -14.26
CA SER A 6 -8.30 -7.00 -13.20
C SER A 6 -8.90 -8.37 -12.85
N ASN A 7 -8.30 -9.12 -11.94
CA ASN A 7 -9.00 -10.25 -11.31
C ASN A 7 -9.83 -9.75 -10.12
N HIS A 8 -11.15 -9.70 -10.33
CA HIS A 8 -12.15 -9.55 -9.28
C HIS A 8 -12.28 -10.87 -8.52
N GLY A 9 -11.41 -11.08 -7.53
CA GLY A 9 -11.50 -12.28 -6.69
C GLY A 9 -10.27 -12.46 -5.82
N LEU A 10 -10.48 -12.27 -4.52
CA LEU A 10 -9.71 -12.82 -3.39
C LEU A 10 -8.31 -12.21 -3.15
N TYR A 11 -8.25 -11.47 -2.05
CA TYR A 11 -7.10 -11.13 -1.19
C TYR A 11 -5.70 -11.31 -1.80
N HIS A 12 -5.09 -10.23 -2.30
CA HIS A 12 -3.65 -10.18 -2.52
C HIS A 12 -3.07 -8.75 -2.39
N THR A 13 -2.33 -8.54 -1.28
CA THR A 13 -0.91 -8.13 -1.26
C THR A 13 -0.52 -6.63 -1.39
N THR A 14 0.22 -6.19 -0.36
CA THR A 14 1.22 -5.10 -0.18
C THR A 14 0.93 -3.63 -0.49
N LEU A 15 0.26 -3.27 -1.57
CA LEU A 15 -0.21 -1.91 -1.84
C LEU A 15 -1.02 -1.99 -3.15
N ASP A 16 -2.35 -1.96 -3.08
CA ASP A 16 -3.15 -2.16 -4.29
C ASP A 16 -3.17 -0.86 -5.14
N VAL A 17 -2.29 -0.78 -6.13
CA VAL A 17 -2.21 0.34 -7.08
C VAL A 17 -3.44 0.47 -7.99
N ARG A 18 -4.34 -0.52 -7.95
CA ARG A 18 -5.65 -0.45 -8.64
C ARG A 18 -6.67 0.32 -7.82
N GLN A 19 -6.36 0.65 -6.57
CA GLN A 19 -7.21 1.47 -5.72
C GLN A 19 -6.88 2.96 -5.83
N SER A 20 -7.82 3.80 -5.39
CA SER A 20 -7.58 5.23 -5.21
C SER A 20 -6.45 5.47 -4.20
N PRO A 21 -5.57 6.46 -4.43
CA PRO A 21 -5.57 7.43 -5.53
C PRO A 21 -4.80 6.97 -6.78
N TRP A 22 -4.13 5.83 -6.73
CA TRP A 22 -3.24 5.35 -7.79
C TRP A 22 -3.96 5.16 -9.13
N VAL A 23 -5.15 4.56 -9.14
CA VAL A 23 -5.92 4.36 -10.38
C VAL A 23 -6.21 5.67 -11.11
N LEU A 24 -6.48 6.75 -10.36
CA LEU A 24 -6.79 8.07 -10.92
C LEU A 24 -5.59 8.69 -11.65
N THR A 25 -4.36 8.28 -11.27
CA THR A 25 -3.14 8.73 -11.96
C THR A 25 -2.92 8.09 -13.34
N HIS A 26 -3.74 7.10 -13.70
CA HIS A 26 -3.63 6.31 -14.93
C HIS A 26 -4.79 6.53 -15.92
N VAL A 27 -5.87 7.21 -15.53
CA VAL A 27 -7.06 7.40 -16.39
C VAL A 27 -6.77 8.36 -17.54
N TYR A 28 -6.35 9.58 -17.24
CA TYR A 28 -6.03 10.62 -18.22
C TYR A 28 -5.13 11.70 -17.58
N GLN A 29 -4.43 12.50 -18.39
CA GLN A 29 -3.46 13.49 -17.89
C GLN A 29 -4.07 14.47 -16.88
N LYS A 30 -5.30 14.94 -17.13
CA LYS A 30 -5.98 15.86 -16.21
C LYS A 30 -6.28 15.22 -14.84
N TRP A 31 -6.73 13.96 -14.84
CA TRP A 31 -6.99 13.20 -13.61
C TRP A 31 -5.71 12.96 -12.82
N ARG A 32 -4.60 12.68 -13.52
CA ARG A 32 -3.28 12.57 -12.88
C ARG A 32 -2.88 13.87 -12.20
N THR A 33 -3.01 15.01 -12.88
CA THR A 33 -2.69 16.32 -12.30
C THR A 33 -3.52 16.58 -11.05
N VAL A 34 -4.85 16.39 -11.13
CA VAL A 34 -5.76 16.58 -9.98
C VAL A 34 -5.41 15.62 -8.85
N SER A 35 -5.14 14.35 -9.14
CA SER A 35 -4.85 13.35 -8.11
C SER A 35 -3.56 13.65 -7.38
N ILE A 36 -2.52 14.07 -8.10
CA ILE A 36 -1.21 14.42 -7.51
C ILE A 36 -1.31 15.74 -6.74
N SER A 37 -2.09 16.72 -7.21
CA SER A 37 -2.21 18.03 -6.58
C SER A 37 -3.10 18.07 -5.35
N ASN A 38 -3.81 16.99 -5.02
CA ASN A 38 -4.74 16.92 -3.89
C ASN A 38 -4.24 15.93 -2.82
N PRO A 39 -3.45 16.39 -1.83
CA PRO A 39 -2.90 15.57 -0.74
C PRO A 39 -3.95 14.75 0.03
N SER A 40 -5.17 15.24 0.16
CA SER A 40 -6.26 14.57 0.88
C SER A 40 -6.64 13.22 0.27
N LEU A 41 -6.43 13.03 -1.04
CA LEU A 41 -6.66 11.76 -1.73
C LEU A 41 -5.67 10.66 -1.34
N TRP A 42 -4.52 11.05 -0.79
CA TRP A 42 -3.44 10.16 -0.34
C TRP A 42 -3.48 9.94 1.18
N SER A 43 -4.60 10.30 1.83
CA SER A 43 -4.70 10.26 3.28
C SER A 43 -4.84 8.87 3.88
N THR A 44 -4.97 7.84 3.06
CA THR A 44 -5.23 6.47 3.53
C THR A 44 -4.35 5.49 2.78
N ILE A 45 -3.53 4.75 3.52
CA ILE A 45 -2.69 3.70 3.00
C ILE A 45 -3.10 2.36 3.63
N ALA A 46 -3.38 1.38 2.78
CA ALA A 46 -3.75 0.03 3.20
C ALA A 46 -2.76 -0.99 2.66
N ILE A 47 -2.23 -1.79 3.57
CA ILE A 47 -1.14 -2.73 3.31
C ILE A 47 -1.52 -4.06 3.94
N SER A 48 -1.59 -5.11 3.12
CA SER A 48 -1.97 -6.45 3.59
C SER A 48 -0.96 -7.49 3.14
N TYR A 49 -0.46 -8.26 4.09
CA TYR A 49 0.50 -9.34 3.89
C TYR A 49 -0.04 -10.70 4.34
N LEU A 50 -1.36 -10.87 4.25
CA LEU A 50 -1.98 -12.12 4.64
C LEU A 50 -1.56 -13.24 3.66
N PRO A 51 -1.15 -14.42 4.16
CA PRO A 51 -0.85 -15.57 3.31
C PRO A 51 -2.09 -15.94 2.50
N CYS A 52 -1.95 -16.09 1.18
CA CYS A 52 -3.01 -16.69 0.39
C CYS A 52 -2.89 -18.21 0.49
N ASP A 53 -3.96 -18.89 0.89
CA ASP A 53 -4.00 -20.36 1.06
C ASP A 53 -3.89 -21.14 -0.27
N LYS A 54 -3.80 -20.45 -1.40
CA LYS A 54 -3.55 -21.03 -2.71
C LYS A 54 -2.42 -20.23 -3.33
N GLY A 55 -1.39 -20.88 -3.86
CA GLY A 55 -0.13 -20.31 -4.38
C GLY A 55 -0.24 -19.30 -5.55
N CYS A 56 -1.29 -18.49 -5.57
CA CYS A 56 -1.58 -17.37 -6.45
C CYS A 56 -0.79 -16.10 -6.08
N CYS A 57 0.05 -16.13 -5.03
CA CYS A 57 0.97 -15.05 -4.71
C CYS A 57 1.97 -14.89 -5.86
N GLY A 58 1.70 -14.00 -6.80
CA GLY A 58 2.74 -13.49 -7.70
C GLY A 58 3.89 -12.88 -6.90
N PRO A 59 5.11 -12.81 -7.46
CA PRO A 59 6.25 -12.19 -6.78
C PRO A 59 5.88 -10.77 -6.35
N LEU A 60 6.11 -10.45 -5.07
CA LEU A 60 5.90 -9.11 -4.54
C LEU A 60 6.77 -8.14 -5.37
N PRO A 61 6.20 -7.06 -5.93
CA PRO A 61 7.00 -6.10 -6.66
C PRO A 61 8.00 -5.44 -5.71
N SER A 62 9.29 -5.47 -6.04
CA SER A 62 10.34 -4.69 -5.33
C SER A 62 10.02 -3.19 -5.26
N ALA A 63 9.12 -2.71 -6.13
CA ALA A 63 8.60 -1.35 -6.13
C ALA A 63 7.65 -1.01 -4.96
N SER A 64 7.18 -1.97 -4.15
CA SER A 64 6.18 -1.69 -3.10
C SER A 64 6.65 -0.71 -2.03
N VAL A 65 7.93 -0.72 -1.65
CA VAL A 65 8.48 0.27 -0.69
C VAL A 65 8.48 1.67 -1.30
N ALA A 66 8.99 1.82 -2.52
CA ALA A 66 9.02 3.11 -3.22
C ALA A 66 7.60 3.66 -3.47
N MET A 67 6.62 2.80 -3.73
CA MET A 67 5.23 3.22 -3.86
C MET A 67 4.64 3.65 -2.52
N ALA A 68 4.90 2.91 -1.43
CA ALA A 68 4.50 3.34 -0.10
C ALA A 68 5.11 4.70 0.25
N GLU A 69 6.40 4.90 -0.03
CA GLU A 69 7.12 6.15 0.17
C GLU A 69 6.50 7.31 -0.65
N GLN A 70 6.22 7.09 -1.94
CA GLN A 70 5.56 8.10 -2.78
C GLN A 70 4.16 8.44 -2.27
N HIS A 71 3.42 7.44 -1.76
CA HIS A 71 2.09 7.65 -1.21
C HIS A 71 2.16 8.53 0.04
N VAL A 72 3.00 8.14 1.02
CA VAL A 72 3.14 8.91 2.25
C VAL A 72 3.74 10.29 1.98
N ALA A 73 4.67 10.44 1.05
CA ALA A 73 5.25 11.75 0.70
C ALA A 73 4.18 12.76 0.24
N ARG A 74 3.06 12.28 -0.33
CA ARG A 74 1.95 13.12 -0.79
C ARG A 74 0.90 13.41 0.28
N ALA A 75 0.78 12.52 1.26
CA ALA A 75 -0.20 12.65 2.33
C ALA A 75 0.17 13.81 3.27
N GLN A 76 -0.78 14.68 3.60
CA GLN A 76 -0.62 15.64 4.70
C GLN A 76 -0.98 15.01 6.06
N ASN A 77 -2.05 14.21 6.06
CA ASN A 77 -2.53 13.41 7.17
C ASN A 77 -2.64 11.96 6.70
N LEU A 78 -2.27 10.99 7.53
CA LEU A 78 -2.19 9.59 7.14
C LEU A 78 -3.02 8.71 8.08
N ARG A 79 -3.87 7.88 7.49
CA ARG A 79 -4.53 6.75 8.12
C ARG A 79 -3.87 5.48 7.61
N VAL A 80 -3.30 4.71 8.53
CA VAL A 80 -2.52 3.52 8.21
C VAL A 80 -3.34 2.29 8.56
N HIS A 81 -3.64 1.47 7.56
CA HIS A 81 -4.18 0.13 7.74
C HIS A 81 -3.07 -0.87 7.41
N PHE A 82 -2.60 -1.58 8.43
CA PHE A 82 -1.55 -2.56 8.30
C PHE A 82 -2.06 -3.93 8.75
N ALA A 83 -2.13 -4.87 7.81
CA ALA A 83 -2.47 -6.25 8.08
C ALA A 83 -1.27 -7.16 7.78
N GLY A 84 -0.88 -7.97 8.74
CA GLY A 84 0.29 -8.84 8.65
C GLY A 84 0.07 -10.20 9.30
N SER A 85 1.01 -11.09 9.06
CA SER A 85 1.14 -12.37 9.75
C SER A 85 2.41 -12.36 10.58
N GLU A 86 2.66 -13.44 11.33
CA GLU A 86 3.93 -13.67 12.00
C GLU A 86 5.13 -13.39 11.07
N ILE A 87 6.09 -12.61 11.57
CA ILE A 87 7.29 -12.19 10.85
C ILE A 87 8.45 -13.05 11.35
N GLN A 88 8.95 -13.93 10.49
CA GLN A 88 10.12 -14.76 10.81
C GLN A 88 11.45 -14.09 10.41
N ASP A 89 11.39 -13.10 9.50
CA ASP A 89 12.57 -12.42 8.97
C ASP A 89 12.45 -10.89 9.10
N SER A 90 13.45 -10.30 9.78
CA SER A 90 13.61 -8.85 9.94
C SER A 90 13.87 -8.09 8.63
N GLN A 91 14.28 -8.79 7.57
CA GLN A 91 14.47 -8.25 6.23
C GLN A 91 13.24 -8.42 5.34
N SER A 92 12.14 -8.98 5.87
CA SER A 92 10.91 -9.13 5.11
C SER A 92 10.36 -7.78 4.63
N LEU A 93 9.70 -7.79 3.46
CA LEU A 93 9.10 -6.58 2.88
C LEU A 93 8.09 -5.92 3.84
N GLN A 94 7.42 -6.72 4.68
CA GLN A 94 6.51 -6.24 5.72
C GLN A 94 7.21 -5.26 6.65
N VAL A 95 8.38 -5.66 7.14
CA VAL A 95 9.21 -4.85 8.04
C VAL A 95 9.74 -3.62 7.31
N GLN A 96 10.20 -3.77 6.08
CA GLN A 96 10.72 -2.64 5.30
C GLN A 96 9.65 -1.56 5.04
N ILE A 97 8.45 -1.97 4.65
CA ILE A 97 7.32 -1.05 4.45
C ILE A 97 6.90 -0.44 5.78
N LEU A 98 6.74 -1.24 6.84
CA LEU A 98 6.37 -0.71 8.15
C LEU A 98 7.39 0.33 8.63
N ARG A 99 8.69 0.06 8.46
CA ARG A 99 9.77 1.03 8.75
C ARG A 99 9.62 2.31 7.93
N CYS A 100 9.35 2.20 6.63
CA CYS A 100 9.09 3.35 5.76
C CYS A 100 7.90 4.18 6.28
N LEU A 101 6.78 3.54 6.64
CA LEU A 101 5.62 4.25 7.17
C LEU A 101 5.94 4.97 8.49
N ILE A 102 6.66 4.29 9.40
CA ILE A 102 6.97 4.80 10.75
C ILE A 102 7.81 6.10 10.68
N GLN A 103 8.64 6.27 9.66
CA GLN A 103 9.39 7.53 9.45
C GLN A 103 8.46 8.75 9.33
N TYR A 104 7.19 8.53 9.01
CA TYR A 104 6.17 9.57 8.87
C TYR A 104 5.09 9.52 9.95
N ALA A 105 5.35 8.85 11.08
CA ALA A 105 4.40 8.66 12.18
C ALA A 105 3.82 9.98 12.74
N ALA A 106 4.54 11.09 12.65
CA ALA A 106 4.06 12.41 13.07
C ALA A 106 2.81 12.90 12.29
N ARG A 107 2.53 12.32 11.12
CA ARG A 107 1.35 12.63 10.30
C ARG A 107 0.23 11.61 10.47
N TRP A 108 0.41 10.61 11.33
CA TRP A 108 -0.57 9.55 11.51
C TRP A 108 -1.70 10.04 12.40
N ASN A 109 -2.92 9.98 11.90
CA ASN A 109 -4.11 10.32 12.67
C ASN A 109 -4.83 9.05 13.16
N GLU A 110 -4.70 7.95 12.40
CA GLU A 110 -5.29 6.66 12.75
C GLU A 110 -4.34 5.53 12.34
N LEU A 111 -4.26 4.50 13.19
CA LEU A 111 -3.49 3.30 12.95
C LEU A 111 -4.38 2.08 13.25
N PHE A 112 -4.64 1.28 12.22
CA PHE A 112 -5.32 0.00 12.33
C PHE A 112 -4.30 -1.10 12.05
N VAL A 113 -4.09 -1.96 13.05
CA VAL A 113 -3.18 -3.09 12.95
C VAL A 113 -3.97 -4.38 13.08
N HIS A 114 -3.88 -5.24 12.07
CA HIS A 114 -4.49 -6.57 12.06
C HIS A 114 -3.39 -7.62 11.97
N LEU A 115 -3.03 -8.22 13.10
CA LEU A 115 -2.01 -9.28 13.18
C LEU A 115 -2.70 -10.64 13.27
N THR A 116 -2.21 -11.59 12.49
CA THR A 116 -2.62 -12.99 12.56
C THR A 116 -1.45 -13.83 13.06
N VAL A 117 -1.68 -14.61 14.11
CA VAL A 117 -0.73 -15.60 14.65
C VAL A 117 -1.13 -16.96 14.07
N ARG A 118 -0.14 -17.72 13.58
CA ARG A 118 -0.32 -19.13 13.20
C ARG A 118 0.28 -20.03 14.27
#